data_AF-A0AAD6UI49-F1
#
_entry.id   AF-A0AAD6UI49-F1
#
_cell.length_a   1.000
_cell.length_b   1.000
_cell.length_c   1.000
_cell.angle_alpha   90.00
_cell.angle_beta   90.00
_cell.angle_gamma   90.00
#
_symmetry.space_group_name_H-M   'P 1'
#
loop_
_entity.id
_entity.type
_entity.pdbx_description
1 polymer ?
#
loop_
_entity_poly.entity_id
_entity_poly.type
_entity_poly.pdbx_seq_one_letter_code
_entity_poly.pdbx_strand_id
1 'polypeptide(L)'
;MGNNSQCLDYAAYVAASTNPDISGIGVRVSFYLQTFLLVILVDRSWQDAPIALWTFIATNFGLTIATIVQHQSNEQLTLFQGLQVSNLVWCVFYLQLFHASSFTRFQRLANFGTFVALASYSRQKAASHKDHNLRTGDYNVKLGAMMQTLFSMALTIYLWSTADTFGSMPECSRLVNYLVFAIKVPALGGGKIIGLTASSLLAVTYVLITLHELRLYRRSRKECTRHAMCLSPRTISSVHELPGPLSPTAYHKPPRQASPQFPKAKVAQILHKRRPRRRRWSYDVDPMLIGESMCLHPAQFPSLVSQKGIMICQIMVFTYFIVSSELLLAYNGGATAPSQQMGFGQILALVVVLPSALSVVGALKEHGLKRLSKRKKIKARRNQRRDITITDLNSI
;
A
#
# COMPACT_ATOMS: atom_id res chain seq x y z
N MET A 1 8.85 50.46 -19.85
CA MET A 1 7.80 50.21 -18.83
C MET A 1 6.50 49.60 -19.40
N GLY A 2 6.39 49.32 -20.72
CA GLY A 2 5.15 48.78 -21.32
C GLY A 2 4.90 47.27 -21.17
N ASN A 3 5.92 46.46 -20.85
CA ASN A 3 5.76 44.99 -20.86
C ASN A 3 5.06 44.45 -19.60
N ASN A 4 5.03 45.21 -18.50
CA ASN A 4 4.45 44.72 -17.23
C ASN A 4 2.91 44.68 -17.24
N SER A 5 2.24 45.60 -17.95
CA SER A 5 0.77 45.58 -18.06
C SER A 5 0.31 44.41 -18.90
N GLN A 6 0.99 44.13 -20.02
CA GLN A 6 0.67 42.98 -20.89
C GLN A 6 0.77 41.65 -20.15
N CYS A 7 1.76 41.49 -19.27
CA CYS A 7 1.88 40.25 -18.50
C CYS A 7 0.90 40.14 -17.32
N LEU A 8 0.41 41.25 -16.77
CA LEU A 8 -0.68 41.23 -15.77
C LEU A 8 -1.99 40.77 -16.40
N ASP A 9 -2.31 41.30 -17.59
CA ASP A 9 -3.47 40.86 -18.37
C ASP A 9 -3.32 39.40 -18.80
N TYR A 10 -2.10 38.97 -19.15
CA TYR A 10 -1.81 37.56 -19.44
C TYR A 10 -2.07 36.65 -18.24
N ALA A 11 -1.68 37.04 -17.02
CA ALA A 11 -1.93 36.22 -15.83
C ALA A 11 -3.43 36.08 -15.54
N ALA A 12 -4.20 37.17 -15.66
CA ALA A 12 -5.66 37.13 -15.54
C ALA A 12 -6.30 36.28 -16.65
N TYR A 13 -5.81 36.39 -17.88
CA TYR A 13 -6.25 35.57 -19.01
C TYR A 13 -5.93 34.08 -18.81
N VAL A 14 -4.74 33.75 -18.31
CA VAL A 14 -4.33 32.37 -17.99
C VAL A 14 -5.24 31.77 -16.92
N ALA A 15 -5.57 32.54 -15.88
CA ALA A 15 -6.52 32.14 -14.86
C ALA A 15 -7.94 31.91 -15.44
N ALA A 16 -8.38 32.76 -16.37
CA ALA A 16 -9.70 32.64 -17.00
C ALA A 16 -9.77 31.51 -18.05
N SER A 17 -8.68 31.22 -18.75
CA SER A 17 -8.58 30.19 -19.80
C SER A 17 -8.21 28.81 -19.27
N THR A 18 -8.13 28.64 -17.95
CA THR A 18 -7.74 27.36 -17.38
C THR A 18 -8.85 26.33 -17.64
N ASN A 19 -8.50 25.22 -18.28
CA ASN A 19 -9.46 24.17 -18.60
C ASN A 19 -10.12 23.64 -17.30
N PRO A 20 -11.44 23.85 -17.11
CA PRO A 20 -12.13 23.48 -15.89
C PRO A 20 -12.13 21.97 -15.63
N ASP A 21 -11.90 21.14 -16.65
CA ASP A 21 -11.84 19.69 -16.50
C ASP A 21 -10.56 19.18 -15.83
N ILE A 22 -9.53 20.03 -15.69
CA ILE A 22 -8.22 19.62 -15.13
C ILE A 22 -7.94 20.32 -13.81
N SER A 23 -8.12 21.64 -13.75
CA SER A 23 -7.84 22.45 -12.56
C SER A 23 -9.09 22.88 -11.80
N GLY A 24 -10.26 22.50 -12.32
CA GLY A 24 -11.53 22.97 -11.80
C GLY A 24 -11.81 22.53 -10.38
N ILE A 25 -12.70 23.27 -9.74
CA ILE A 25 -13.06 23.05 -8.34
C ILE A 25 -13.50 21.60 -8.08
N GLY A 26 -14.22 20.98 -9.01
CA GLY A 26 -14.67 19.59 -8.88
C GLY A 26 -13.51 18.58 -8.82
N VAL A 27 -12.46 18.75 -9.65
CA VAL A 27 -11.27 17.88 -9.65
C VAL A 27 -10.47 18.06 -8.36
N ARG A 28 -10.34 19.30 -7.87
CA ARG A 28 -9.63 19.57 -6.62
C ARG A 28 -10.38 18.99 -5.42
N VAL A 29 -11.68 19.27 -5.34
CA VAL A 29 -12.55 18.74 -4.28
C VAL A 29 -12.54 17.22 -4.31
N SER A 30 -12.68 16.59 -5.48
CA SER A 30 -12.64 15.13 -5.59
C SER A 30 -11.32 14.57 -5.09
N PHE A 31 -10.19 15.18 -5.45
CA PHE A 31 -8.88 14.77 -4.96
C PHE A 31 -8.75 14.90 -3.43
N TYR A 32 -9.21 16.02 -2.86
CA TYR A 32 -9.20 16.24 -1.40
C TYR A 32 -10.06 15.20 -0.69
N LEU A 33 -11.26 14.95 -1.21
CA LEU A 33 -12.21 14.00 -0.65
C LEU A 33 -11.67 12.57 -0.76
N GLN A 34 -11.09 12.20 -1.90
CA GLN A 34 -10.47 10.88 -2.12
C GLN A 34 -9.28 10.66 -1.18
N THR A 35 -8.41 11.66 -1.03
CA THR A 35 -7.26 11.59 -0.11
C THR A 35 -7.75 11.45 1.34
N PHE A 36 -8.74 12.24 1.76
CA PHE A 36 -9.30 12.19 3.10
C PHE A 36 -9.98 10.85 3.41
N LEU A 37 -10.80 10.34 2.48
CA LEU A 37 -11.45 9.04 2.61
C LEU A 37 -10.42 7.90 2.68
N LEU A 38 -9.33 7.98 1.90
CA LEU A 38 -8.24 7.01 1.97
C LEU A 38 -7.61 6.96 3.38
N VAL A 39 -7.39 8.11 4.01
CA VAL A 39 -6.89 8.18 5.40
C VAL A 39 -7.83 7.47 6.36
N ILE A 40 -9.15 7.71 6.23
CA ILE A 40 -10.15 7.05 7.07
C ILE A 40 -10.20 5.55 6.81
N LEU A 41 -10.14 5.11 5.55
CA LEU A 41 -10.13 3.70 5.18
C LEU A 41 -8.95 2.97 5.78
N VAL A 42 -7.75 3.54 5.69
CA VAL A 42 -6.54 2.92 6.23
C VAL A 42 -6.62 2.74 7.75
N ASP A 43 -7.26 3.66 8.49
CA ASP A 43 -7.49 3.51 9.93
C ASP A 43 -8.58 2.47 10.27
N ARG A 44 -9.62 2.36 9.43
CA ARG A 44 -10.83 1.56 9.73
C ARG A 44 -10.87 0.19 9.08
N SER A 45 -10.75 0.12 7.75
CA SER A 45 -10.82 -1.10 6.95
C SER A 45 -9.52 -1.33 6.21
N TRP A 46 -8.67 -2.11 6.87
CA TRP A 46 -7.40 -2.51 6.34
C TRP A 46 -7.53 -3.51 5.15
N GLN A 47 -8.70 -4.16 5.01
CA GLN A 47 -9.01 -5.07 3.90
C GLN A 47 -9.42 -4.32 2.62
N ASP A 48 -10.17 -3.21 2.74
CA ASP A 48 -10.65 -2.44 1.58
C ASP A 48 -9.66 -1.35 1.14
N ALA A 49 -8.74 -0.96 2.04
CA ALA A 49 -7.69 0.03 1.77
C ALA A 49 -6.91 -0.20 0.47
N PRO A 50 -6.45 -1.42 0.10
CA PRO A 50 -5.75 -1.64 -1.17
C PRO A 50 -6.54 -1.20 -2.41
N ILE A 51 -7.84 -1.48 -2.47
CA ILE A 51 -8.65 -1.16 -3.65
C ILE A 51 -8.75 0.35 -3.80
N ALA A 52 -9.10 1.06 -2.72
CA ALA A 52 -9.16 2.52 -2.73
C ALA A 52 -7.80 3.16 -3.04
N LEU A 53 -6.71 2.57 -2.52
CA LEU A 53 -5.35 3.01 -2.81
C LEU A 53 -5.01 2.85 -4.30
N TRP A 54 -5.36 1.72 -4.92
CA TRP A 54 -5.15 1.49 -6.36
C TRP A 54 -5.94 2.47 -7.21
N THR A 55 -7.20 2.74 -6.86
CA THR A 55 -8.01 3.75 -7.54
C THR A 55 -7.34 5.12 -7.44
N PHE A 56 -6.90 5.52 -6.25
CA PHE A 56 -6.20 6.79 -6.02
C PHE A 56 -4.89 6.91 -6.80
N ILE A 57 -4.12 5.83 -6.84
CA ILE A 57 -2.91 5.71 -7.63
C ILE A 57 -3.22 5.90 -9.12
N ALA A 58 -4.22 5.17 -9.64
CA ALA A 58 -4.58 5.20 -11.05
C ALA A 58 -5.08 6.58 -11.49
N THR A 59 -5.81 7.28 -10.61
CA THR A 59 -6.37 8.60 -10.91
C THR A 59 -5.28 9.66 -10.95
N ASN A 60 -4.36 9.65 -9.98
CA ASN A 60 -3.22 10.56 -9.98
C ASN A 60 -2.29 10.33 -11.17
N PHE A 61 -2.08 9.06 -11.52
CA PHE A 61 -1.33 8.68 -12.70
C PHE A 61 -2.01 9.15 -13.99
N GLY A 62 -3.32 8.94 -14.11
CA GLY A 62 -4.13 9.41 -15.24
C GLY A 62 -4.09 10.93 -15.40
N LEU A 63 -4.20 11.69 -14.30
CA LEU A 63 -4.09 13.15 -14.32
C LEU A 63 -2.70 13.62 -14.78
N THR A 64 -1.65 12.94 -14.35
CA THR A 64 -0.27 13.28 -14.76
C THR A 64 -0.07 13.01 -16.26
N ILE A 65 -0.56 11.88 -16.76
CA ILE A 65 -0.52 11.57 -18.20
C ILE A 65 -1.34 12.59 -18.99
N ALA A 66 -2.56 12.90 -18.56
CA ALA A 66 -3.41 13.88 -19.24
C ALA A 66 -2.72 15.24 -19.36
N THR A 67 -2.03 15.65 -18.29
CA THR A 67 -1.22 16.89 -18.28
C THR A 67 -0.09 16.83 -19.29
N ILE A 68 0.61 15.70 -19.40
CA ILE A 68 1.74 15.57 -20.36
C ILE A 68 1.24 15.51 -21.80
N VAL A 69 0.18 14.73 -22.05
CA VAL A 69 -0.42 14.61 -23.38
C VAL A 69 -0.91 15.96 -23.86
N GLN A 70 -1.61 16.70 -23.00
CA GLN A 70 -2.09 18.02 -23.38
C GLN A 70 -0.94 19.03 -23.54
N HIS A 71 0.15 18.89 -22.77
CA HIS A 71 1.38 19.67 -23.02
C HIS A 71 1.97 19.39 -24.40
N GLN A 72 1.95 18.14 -24.86
CA GLN A 72 2.44 17.76 -26.20
C GLN A 72 1.51 18.19 -27.33
N SER A 73 0.20 18.29 -27.09
CA SER A 73 -0.80 18.65 -28.10
C SER A 73 -0.77 20.12 -28.53
N ASN A 74 0.22 20.92 -28.08
CA ASN A 74 0.32 22.37 -28.31
C ASN A 74 -0.92 23.18 -27.85
N GLU A 75 -1.88 22.54 -27.17
CA GLU A 75 -2.87 23.26 -26.38
C GLU A 75 -2.12 23.91 -25.23
N GLN A 76 -2.35 25.21 -25.03
CA GLN A 76 -1.56 26.07 -24.15
C GLN A 76 -1.74 25.67 -22.68
N LEU A 77 -1.12 24.57 -22.27
CA LEU A 77 -1.14 24.11 -20.89
C LEU A 77 -0.27 25.07 -20.09
N THR A 78 -0.92 25.72 -19.14
CA THR A 78 -0.30 26.79 -18.38
C THR A 78 0.64 26.18 -17.35
N LEU A 79 1.80 26.82 -17.09
CA LEU A 79 2.71 26.41 -16.03
C LEU A 79 1.98 26.21 -14.69
N PHE A 80 0.96 27.04 -14.46
CA PHE A 80 0.10 26.98 -13.29
C PHE A 80 -0.63 25.63 -13.13
N GLN A 81 -1.23 25.08 -14.19
CA GLN A 81 -1.87 23.77 -14.16
C GLN A 81 -0.84 22.66 -13.88
N GLY A 82 0.34 22.73 -14.51
CA GLY A 82 1.44 21.81 -14.24
C GLY A 82 1.88 21.83 -12.77
N LEU A 83 1.99 23.02 -12.18
CA LEU A 83 2.32 23.21 -10.77
C LEU A 83 1.23 22.68 -9.83
N GLN A 84 -0.04 22.85 -10.18
CA GLN A 84 -1.14 22.28 -9.40
C GLN A 84 -1.09 20.76 -9.39
N VAL A 85 -0.96 20.13 -10.55
CA VAL A 85 -0.85 18.67 -10.65
C VAL A 85 0.40 18.18 -9.91
N SER A 86 1.52 18.89 -10.06
CA SER A 86 2.75 18.62 -9.30
C SER A 86 2.53 18.71 -7.78
N ASN A 87 1.81 19.73 -7.29
CA ASN A 87 1.46 19.85 -5.87
C ASN A 87 0.58 18.72 -5.35
N LEU A 88 -0.39 18.28 -6.16
CA LEU A 88 -1.24 17.14 -5.81
C LEU A 88 -0.41 15.86 -5.69
N VAL A 89 0.46 15.60 -6.67
CA VAL A 89 1.39 14.45 -6.66
C VAL A 89 2.36 14.53 -5.48
N TRP A 90 2.91 15.71 -5.20
CA TRP A 90 3.77 15.95 -4.05
C TRP A 90 3.06 15.72 -2.72
N CYS A 91 1.80 16.15 -2.57
CA CYS A 91 1.03 15.90 -1.36
C CYS A 91 0.96 14.41 -1.02
N VAL A 92 0.67 13.57 -2.03
CA VAL A 92 0.68 12.11 -1.87
C VAL A 92 2.04 11.61 -1.45
N PHE A 93 3.08 12.11 -2.09
CA PHE A 93 4.43 11.65 -1.85
C PHE A 93 4.96 12.06 -0.47
N TYR A 94 4.75 13.31 -0.06
CA TYR A 94 5.08 13.79 1.28
C TYR A 94 4.28 13.05 2.35
N LEU A 95 3.00 12.75 2.11
CA LEU A 95 2.20 11.95 3.03
C LEU A 95 2.78 10.53 3.17
N GLN A 96 3.20 9.90 2.08
CA GLN A 96 3.88 8.60 2.10
C GLN A 96 5.23 8.67 2.83
N LEU A 97 6.05 9.69 2.55
CA LEU A 97 7.37 9.86 3.16
C LEU A 97 7.27 10.19 4.65
N PHE A 98 6.34 11.07 5.03
CA PHE A 98 6.08 11.45 6.42
C PHE A 98 5.59 10.25 7.24
N HIS A 99 4.75 9.41 6.63
CA HIS A 99 4.31 8.16 7.24
C HIS A 99 5.48 7.17 7.38
N ALA A 100 6.45 7.18 6.45
CA ALA A 100 7.65 6.35 6.51
C ALA A 100 8.70 6.86 7.53
N SER A 101 8.78 8.17 7.78
CA SER A 101 9.79 8.78 8.66
C SER A 101 9.36 8.87 10.13
N SER A 102 8.07 9.05 10.41
CA SER A 102 7.56 9.29 11.77
C SER A 102 7.61 8.08 12.71
N PHE A 103 8.22 6.97 12.30
CA PHE A 103 8.06 5.73 13.04
C PHE A 103 9.22 4.75 12.94
N THR A 104 10.42 5.19 13.36
CA THR A 104 11.65 4.39 13.43
C THR A 104 11.64 3.18 14.37
N ARG A 105 10.54 2.85 15.07
CA ARG A 105 10.42 1.61 15.88
C ARG A 105 9.21 0.70 15.65
N PHE A 106 8.13 1.11 14.97
CA PHE A 106 7.48 0.18 14.03
C PHE A 106 7.45 0.61 12.57
N GLN A 107 8.67 0.92 12.11
CA GLN A 107 9.18 1.03 10.74
C GLN A 107 8.80 -0.17 9.85
N ARG A 108 8.26 -1.25 10.43
CA ARG A 108 7.68 -2.37 9.69
C ARG A 108 6.20 -2.20 9.37
N LEU A 109 5.51 -1.07 9.64
CA LEU A 109 4.03 -1.02 9.56
C LEU A 109 3.41 0.06 8.64
N ALA A 110 4.16 1.11 8.28
CA ALA A 110 3.65 2.23 7.48
C ALA A 110 3.81 2.06 5.96
N ASN A 111 5.01 1.69 5.47
CA ASN A 111 5.19 1.10 4.12
C ASN A 111 4.44 -0.23 3.99
N PHE A 112 4.15 -0.82 5.15
CA PHE A 112 3.34 -2.01 5.40
C PHE A 112 1.86 -1.66 5.56
N GLY A 113 1.39 -0.44 5.27
CA GLY A 113 -0.02 -0.22 4.91
C GLY A 113 -0.30 -0.91 3.57
N THR A 114 0.45 -0.53 2.52
CA THR A 114 0.44 -1.14 1.19
C THR A 114 1.11 -2.53 1.19
N PHE A 115 2.19 -2.71 1.94
CA PHE A 115 2.81 -4.03 2.07
C PHE A 115 2.06 -5.00 2.99
N VAL A 116 1.27 -4.59 3.99
CA VAL A 116 0.30 -5.51 4.66
C VAL A 116 -0.86 -5.69 3.75
N ALA A 117 -1.20 -4.72 2.89
CA ALA A 117 -2.31 -4.91 1.95
C ALA A 117 -2.00 -6.12 1.12
N LEU A 118 -0.78 -6.14 0.61
CA LEU A 118 -0.22 -7.24 -0.13
C LEU A 118 0.20 -8.44 0.76
N ALA A 119 0.72 -8.24 1.97
CA ALA A 119 1.24 -9.32 2.83
C ALA A 119 0.17 -9.99 3.69
N SER A 120 -0.95 -9.33 3.99
CA SER A 120 -2.14 -9.92 4.61
C SER A 120 -3.03 -10.53 3.55
N TYR A 121 -3.10 -9.96 2.34
CA TYR A 121 -3.62 -10.70 1.19
C TYR A 121 -2.79 -11.99 0.99
N SER A 122 -1.46 -11.89 1.01
CA SER A 122 -0.54 -13.03 0.94
C SER A 122 -0.67 -13.99 2.13
N ARG A 123 -0.83 -13.51 3.38
CA ARG A 123 -0.98 -14.37 4.57
C ARG A 123 -2.33 -15.07 4.63
N GLN A 124 -3.40 -14.41 4.21
CA GLN A 124 -4.73 -15.01 4.12
C GLN A 124 -4.76 -16.08 3.01
N LYS A 125 -3.98 -15.87 1.93
CA LYS A 125 -3.75 -16.84 0.86
C LYS A 125 -2.77 -17.96 1.25
N ALA A 126 -1.76 -17.69 2.08
CA ALA A 126 -0.82 -18.70 2.60
C ALA A 126 -1.46 -19.61 3.66
N ALA A 127 -2.46 -19.11 4.39
CA ALA A 127 -3.33 -19.94 5.22
C ALA A 127 -4.26 -20.84 4.38
N SER A 128 -4.53 -20.46 3.12
CA SER A 128 -5.14 -21.32 2.10
C SER A 128 -4.07 -22.26 1.51
N HIS A 129 -3.58 -23.18 2.33
CA HIS A 129 -2.36 -23.96 2.13
C HIS A 129 -2.44 -25.04 1.03
N LYS A 130 -3.41 -24.98 0.10
CA LYS A 130 -3.66 -26.06 -0.87
C LYS A 130 -3.17 -25.81 -2.29
N ASP A 131 -2.65 -24.63 -2.65
CA ASP A 131 -2.33 -24.36 -4.05
C ASP A 131 -0.97 -23.67 -4.26
N HIS A 132 0.07 -24.47 -4.52
CA HIS A 132 1.45 -24.00 -4.76
C HIS A 132 1.62 -23.18 -6.06
N ASN A 133 0.70 -23.30 -7.02
CA ASN A 133 0.77 -22.59 -8.31
C ASN A 133 0.33 -21.11 -8.22
N LEU A 134 -0.34 -20.70 -7.15
CA LEU A 134 -0.89 -19.34 -7.00
C LEU A 134 0.08 -18.30 -6.42
N ARG A 135 1.35 -18.67 -6.19
CA ARG A 135 2.36 -17.84 -5.49
C ARG A 135 3.14 -16.89 -6.43
N THR A 136 3.07 -17.08 -7.73
CA THR A 136 3.82 -16.27 -8.73
C THR A 136 3.18 -14.89 -9.00
N GLY A 137 1.87 -14.76 -8.82
CA GLY A 137 1.12 -13.53 -9.17
C GLY A 137 1.39 -12.31 -8.26
N ASP A 138 1.74 -12.54 -6.99
CA ASP A 138 1.78 -11.46 -5.99
C ASP A 138 2.97 -10.49 -6.20
N TYR A 139 4.03 -10.93 -6.89
CA TYR A 139 5.20 -10.09 -7.19
C TYR A 139 4.93 -9.06 -8.28
N ASN A 140 4.06 -9.38 -9.23
CA ASN A 140 3.73 -8.47 -10.34
C ASN A 140 3.01 -7.23 -9.83
N VAL A 141 2.14 -7.38 -8.83
CA VAL A 141 1.40 -6.28 -8.20
C VAL A 141 2.36 -5.35 -7.46
N LYS A 142 3.28 -5.91 -6.67
CA LYS A 142 4.31 -5.14 -5.96
C LYS A 142 5.24 -4.40 -6.92
N LEU A 143 5.69 -5.09 -7.97
CA LEU A 143 6.53 -4.49 -9.00
C LEU A 143 5.79 -3.37 -9.75
N GLY A 144 4.51 -3.57 -10.07
CA GLY A 144 3.66 -2.57 -10.70
C GLY A 144 3.57 -1.29 -9.88
N ALA A 145 3.31 -1.39 -8.57
CA ALA A 145 3.28 -0.23 -7.67
C ALA A 145 4.65 0.49 -7.59
N MET A 146 5.75 -0.28 -7.57
CA MET A 146 7.10 0.29 -7.57
C MET A 146 7.41 1.05 -8.86
N MET A 147 7.10 0.44 -10.01
CA MET A 147 7.29 1.05 -11.33
C MET A 147 6.43 2.30 -11.51
N GLN A 148 5.18 2.26 -11.08
CA GLN A 148 4.26 3.39 -11.17
C GLN A 148 4.73 4.57 -10.29
N THR A 149 5.26 4.31 -9.09
CA THR A 149 5.84 5.36 -8.25
C THR A 149 7.11 5.97 -8.88
N LEU A 150 8.01 5.14 -9.42
CA LEU A 150 9.21 5.62 -10.12
C LEU A 150 8.85 6.48 -11.33
N PHE A 151 7.86 6.03 -12.10
CA PHE A 151 7.41 6.76 -13.28
C PHE A 151 6.79 8.09 -12.87
N SER A 152 5.95 8.12 -11.83
CA SER A 152 5.41 9.38 -11.30
C SER A 152 6.50 10.36 -10.88
N MET A 153 7.58 9.89 -10.22
CA MET A 153 8.72 10.73 -9.86
C MET A 153 9.47 11.27 -11.08
N ALA A 154 9.70 10.40 -12.08
CA ALA A 154 10.36 10.80 -13.31
C ALA A 154 9.55 11.89 -14.04
N LEU A 155 8.22 11.75 -14.07
CA LEU A 155 7.33 12.76 -14.63
C LEU A 155 7.34 14.07 -13.83
N THR A 156 7.36 14.02 -12.50
CA THR A 156 7.50 15.24 -11.68
C THR A 156 8.82 15.95 -11.95
N ILE A 157 9.94 15.21 -12.02
CA ILE A 157 11.25 15.78 -12.37
C ILE A 157 11.20 16.40 -13.78
N TYR A 158 10.59 15.69 -14.74
CA TYR A 158 10.41 16.18 -16.10
C TYR A 158 9.62 17.50 -16.13
N LEU A 159 8.45 17.57 -15.49
CA LEU A 159 7.62 18.77 -15.39
C LEU A 159 8.38 19.96 -14.82
N TRP A 160 9.17 19.76 -13.76
CA TRP A 160 9.99 20.83 -13.20
C TRP A 160 11.16 21.21 -14.10
N SER A 161 11.74 20.24 -14.84
CA SER A 161 12.86 20.50 -15.76
C SER A 161 12.44 21.33 -16.96
N THR A 162 11.22 21.10 -17.47
CA THR A 162 10.62 21.81 -18.61
C THR A 162 9.75 22.99 -18.20
N ALA A 163 9.79 23.41 -16.93
CA ALA A 163 8.98 24.52 -16.40
C ALA A 163 9.09 25.82 -17.24
N ASP A 164 10.25 26.05 -17.85
CA ASP A 164 10.59 27.19 -18.73
C ASP A 164 9.98 27.13 -20.13
N THR A 165 9.59 25.95 -20.60
CA THR A 165 8.95 25.78 -21.92
C THR A 165 7.44 25.85 -21.87
N PHE A 166 6.83 26.04 -20.69
CA PHE A 166 5.38 26.14 -20.55
C PHE A 166 4.86 27.53 -20.94
N GLY A 167 3.76 27.52 -21.69
CA GLY A 167 3.04 28.72 -22.14
C GLY A 167 3.53 29.24 -23.50
N SER A 168 2.66 30.00 -24.16
CA SER A 168 2.95 30.70 -25.42
C SER A 168 3.84 31.93 -25.25
N MET A 169 3.95 32.46 -24.04
CA MET A 169 4.73 33.65 -23.70
C MET A 169 5.66 33.38 -22.51
N PRO A 170 6.85 32.77 -22.73
CA PRO A 170 7.77 32.41 -21.66
C PRO A 170 8.27 33.62 -20.84
N GLU A 171 8.20 34.84 -21.40
CA GLU A 171 8.58 36.07 -20.69
C GLU A 171 7.65 36.37 -19.51
N CYS A 172 6.34 36.15 -19.66
CA CYS A 172 5.36 36.43 -18.61
C CYS A 172 5.31 35.33 -17.54
N SER A 173 5.80 34.13 -17.84
CA SER A 173 5.85 33.01 -16.89
C SER A 173 6.71 33.31 -15.63
N ARG A 174 7.58 34.32 -15.68
CA ARG A 174 8.38 34.77 -14.52
C ARG A 174 7.56 35.39 -13.40
N LEU A 175 6.35 35.85 -13.69
CA LEU A 175 5.44 36.46 -12.71
C LEU A 175 4.64 35.43 -11.92
N VAL A 176 4.62 34.17 -12.37
CA VAL A 176 3.95 33.09 -11.66
C VAL A 176 4.71 32.81 -10.37
N ASN A 177 4.03 33.02 -9.25
CA ASN A 177 4.59 32.78 -7.93
C ASN A 177 4.16 31.39 -7.45
N TYR A 178 5.15 30.61 -7.02
CA TYR A 178 4.96 29.34 -6.35
C TYR A 178 4.99 29.56 -4.83
N LEU A 179 4.11 28.88 -4.09
CA LEU A 179 3.99 29.02 -2.65
C LEU A 179 4.58 27.77 -1.97
N VAL A 180 5.74 27.93 -1.32
CA VAL A 180 6.43 26.86 -0.58
C VAL A 180 6.40 27.22 0.90
N PHE A 181 5.71 26.44 1.73
CA PHE A 181 5.62 26.72 3.18
C PHE A 181 5.15 28.13 3.50
N ALA A 182 4.11 28.59 2.79
CA ALA A 182 3.57 29.95 2.85
C ALA A 182 4.54 31.07 2.39
N ILE A 183 5.74 30.73 1.92
CA ILE A 183 6.71 31.66 1.34
C ILE A 183 6.46 31.75 -0.16
N LYS A 184 6.36 32.98 -0.67
CA LYS A 184 6.23 33.25 -2.11
C LYS A 184 7.60 33.17 -2.75
N VAL A 185 7.75 32.31 -3.75
CA VAL A 185 8.99 32.13 -4.52
C VAL A 185 8.64 32.15 -6.00
N PRO A 186 9.38 32.86 -6.87
CA PRO A 186 9.12 32.83 -8.31
C PRO A 186 9.29 31.41 -8.86
N ALA A 187 8.29 30.93 -9.62
CA ALA A 187 8.22 29.54 -10.08
C ALA A 187 9.40 29.15 -10.97
N LEU A 188 9.79 30.00 -11.91
CA LEU A 188 10.88 29.74 -12.86
C LEU A 188 12.30 29.89 -12.29
N GLY A 189 12.44 30.58 -11.15
CA GLY A 189 13.73 30.81 -10.51
C GLY A 189 13.96 29.86 -9.34
N GLY A 190 13.87 30.40 -8.13
CA GLY A 190 14.04 29.63 -6.89
C GLY A 190 13.08 28.45 -6.78
N GLY A 191 11.83 28.59 -7.26
CA GLY A 191 10.84 27.52 -7.24
C GLY A 191 11.29 26.29 -8.03
N LYS A 192 11.77 26.49 -9.27
CA LYS A 192 12.30 25.42 -10.14
C LYS A 192 13.48 24.70 -9.49
N ILE A 193 14.42 25.44 -8.91
CA ILE A 193 15.60 24.87 -8.26
C ILE A 193 15.16 24.05 -7.04
N ILE A 194 14.36 24.62 -6.15
CA ILE A 194 13.85 23.93 -4.95
C ILE A 194 13.05 22.68 -5.35
N GLY A 195 12.17 22.80 -6.35
CA GLY A 195 11.35 21.72 -6.87
C GLY A 195 12.16 20.56 -7.43
N LEU A 196 13.16 20.86 -8.27
CA LEU A 196 14.08 19.86 -8.83
C LEU A 196 14.94 19.21 -7.74
N THR A 197 15.53 19.99 -6.84
CA THR A 197 16.38 19.46 -5.77
C THR A 197 15.59 18.56 -4.83
N ALA A 198 14.40 19.01 -4.38
CA ALA A 198 13.55 18.21 -3.51
C ALA A 198 13.08 16.93 -4.22
N SER A 199 12.56 17.03 -5.46
CA SER A 199 12.08 15.86 -6.21
C SER A 199 13.19 14.86 -6.51
N SER A 200 14.39 15.34 -6.87
CA SER A 200 15.56 14.50 -7.12
C SER A 200 16.03 13.78 -5.85
N LEU A 201 16.14 14.49 -4.73
CA LEU A 201 16.53 13.88 -3.45
C LEU A 201 15.54 12.79 -3.02
N LEU A 202 14.25 13.06 -3.19
CA LEU A 202 13.18 12.12 -2.89
C LEU A 202 13.23 10.89 -3.81
N ALA A 203 13.46 11.10 -5.10
CA ALA A 203 13.60 10.02 -6.07
C ALA A 203 14.82 9.12 -5.78
N VAL A 204 15.98 9.72 -5.48
CA VAL A 204 17.19 8.98 -5.10
C VAL A 204 16.95 8.17 -3.82
N THR A 205 16.35 8.79 -2.80
CA THR A 205 16.01 8.10 -1.54
C THR A 205 15.10 6.90 -1.79
N TYR A 206 14.07 7.08 -2.61
CA TYR A 206 13.14 6.02 -2.96
C TYR A 206 13.79 4.88 -3.76
N VAL A 207 14.65 5.21 -4.73
CA VAL A 207 15.42 4.22 -5.50
C VAL A 207 16.34 3.42 -4.57
N LEU A 208 17.03 4.07 -3.63
CA LEU A 208 17.89 3.39 -2.66
C LEU A 208 17.11 2.41 -1.77
N ILE A 209 15.95 2.84 -1.24
CA ILE A 209 15.07 1.97 -0.45
C ILE A 209 14.58 0.78 -1.29
N THR A 210 14.13 1.04 -2.52
CA THR A 210 13.63 0.01 -3.44
C THR A 210 14.73 -1.00 -3.80
N LEU A 211 15.93 -0.53 -4.10
CA LEU A 211 17.09 -1.38 -4.37
C LEU A 211 17.49 -2.20 -3.15
N HIS A 212 17.46 -1.62 -1.95
CA HIS A 212 17.72 -2.32 -0.70
C HIS A 212 16.74 -3.47 -0.49
N GLU A 213 15.44 -3.21 -0.63
CA GLU A 213 14.37 -4.23 -0.54
C GLU A 213 14.53 -5.32 -1.61
N LEU A 214 14.84 -4.93 -2.85
CA LEU A 214 15.06 -5.88 -3.94
C LEU A 214 16.29 -6.76 -3.69
N ARG A 215 17.35 -6.21 -3.10
CA ARG A 215 18.56 -6.96 -2.71
C ARG A 215 18.24 -7.96 -1.61
N LEU A 216 17.53 -7.54 -0.55
CA LEU A 216 17.09 -8.43 0.52
C LEU A 216 16.22 -9.57 -0.03
N TYR A 217 15.29 -9.26 -0.94
CA TYR A 217 14.47 -10.26 -1.60
C TYR A 217 15.28 -11.25 -2.44
N ARG A 218 16.21 -10.75 -3.28
CA ARG A 218 17.10 -11.61 -4.09
C ARG A 218 17.95 -12.52 -3.20
N ARG A 219 18.43 -12.02 -2.06
CA ARG A 219 19.20 -12.81 -1.09
C ARG A 219 18.36 -13.94 -0.50
N SER A 220 17.16 -13.63 -0.02
CA SER A 220 16.23 -14.62 0.52
C SER A 220 15.86 -15.69 -0.51
N ARG A 221 15.65 -15.31 -1.77
CA ARG A 221 15.39 -16.28 -2.85
C ARG A 221 16.56 -17.23 -3.09
N LYS A 222 17.80 -16.71 -3.11
CA LYS A 222 19.01 -17.53 -3.26
C LYS A 222 19.15 -18.56 -2.13
N GLU A 223 18.82 -18.18 -0.89
CA GLU A 223 18.83 -19.09 0.26
C GLU A 223 17.78 -20.20 0.12
N CYS A 224 16.55 -19.88 -0.30
CA CYS A 224 15.51 -20.88 -0.54
C CYS A 224 15.87 -21.88 -1.66
N THR A 225 16.48 -21.40 -2.75
CA THR A 225 16.93 -22.28 -3.84
C THR A 225 18.04 -23.23 -3.37
N ARG A 226 18.98 -22.76 -2.54
CA ARG A 226 20.02 -23.63 -1.96
C ARG A 226 19.42 -24.74 -1.08
N HIS A 227 18.42 -24.43 -0.26
CA HIS A 227 17.76 -25.44 0.57
C HIS A 227 16.91 -26.44 -0.23
N ALA A 228 16.24 -26.01 -1.31
CA ALA A 228 15.46 -26.91 -2.16
C ALA A 228 16.33 -27.97 -2.86
N MET A 229 17.57 -27.61 -3.26
CA MET A 229 18.50 -28.58 -3.84
C MET A 229 18.98 -29.64 -2.83
N CYS A 230 19.11 -29.28 -1.55
CA CYS A 230 19.51 -30.24 -0.50
C CYS A 230 18.38 -31.19 -0.07
N LEU A 231 17.12 -30.78 -0.24
CA LEU A 231 15.94 -31.55 0.14
C LEU A 231 15.34 -32.34 -1.03
N SER A 232 15.96 -32.29 -2.22
CA SER A 232 15.61 -33.21 -3.30
C SER A 232 15.76 -34.62 -2.73
N PRO A 233 14.65 -35.38 -2.58
CA PRO A 233 14.71 -36.73 -2.06
C PRO A 233 15.70 -37.44 -2.95
N ARG A 234 16.82 -37.87 -2.37
CA ARG A 234 17.69 -38.83 -3.02
C ARG A 234 16.76 -39.99 -3.31
N THR A 235 16.32 -40.10 -4.57
CA THR A 235 15.53 -41.23 -5.03
C THR A 235 16.38 -42.41 -4.65
N ILE A 236 15.98 -43.09 -3.57
CA ILE A 236 16.56 -44.36 -3.20
C ILE A 236 16.07 -45.25 -4.32
N SER A 237 16.84 -45.30 -5.40
CA SER A 237 16.81 -46.40 -6.34
C SER A 237 17.26 -47.62 -5.55
N SER A 238 16.39 -48.13 -4.68
CA SER A 238 16.41 -49.54 -4.35
C SER A 238 15.95 -50.23 -5.63
N VAL A 239 16.92 -50.51 -6.49
CA VAL A 239 16.87 -51.65 -7.41
C VAL A 239 16.66 -52.86 -6.51
N HIS A 240 15.40 -53.16 -6.22
CA HIS A 240 15.04 -54.49 -5.76
C HIS A 240 14.92 -55.30 -7.05
N GLU A 241 15.99 -56.02 -7.38
CA GLU A 241 15.92 -57.13 -8.32
C GLU A 241 14.76 -58.04 -7.89
N LEU A 242 13.84 -58.25 -8.83
CA LEU A 242 12.75 -59.20 -8.72
C LEU A 242 13.34 -60.57 -9.11
N PRO A 243 13.39 -61.58 -8.21
CA PRO A 243 13.72 -62.93 -8.64
C PRO A 243 12.51 -63.57 -9.32
N GLY A 244 12.75 -64.07 -10.55
CA GLY A 244 12.18 -65.22 -11.25
C GLY A 244 10.70 -65.66 -11.05
N PRO A 245 9.99 -66.02 -12.14
CA PRO A 245 8.67 -66.63 -12.05
C PRO A 245 8.77 -68.09 -11.60
N LEU A 246 8.09 -68.46 -10.50
CA LEU A 246 7.81 -69.84 -10.16
C LEU A 246 6.30 -70.07 -9.99
N SER A 247 5.81 -70.91 -10.91
CA SER A 247 4.71 -71.88 -10.92
C SER A 247 3.47 -71.74 -10.03
N PRO A 248 2.29 -72.10 -10.57
CA PRO A 248 1.02 -72.11 -9.86
C PRO A 248 0.83 -73.40 -9.04
N THR A 249 0.42 -73.28 -7.79
CA THR A 249 -0.13 -74.42 -7.04
C THR A 249 -1.32 -74.00 -6.17
N ALA A 250 -2.48 -74.48 -6.63
CA ALA A 250 -3.64 -74.99 -5.91
C ALA A 250 -3.93 -74.56 -4.46
N TYR A 251 -5.15 -74.01 -4.30
CA TYR A 251 -6.16 -74.37 -3.30
C TYR A 251 -5.71 -75.03 -1.98
N HIS A 252 -6.00 -74.39 -0.85
CA HIS A 252 -6.81 -75.03 0.20
C HIS A 252 -7.38 -74.03 1.23
N LYS A 253 -8.69 -74.13 1.40
CA LYS A 253 -9.49 -73.51 2.47
C LYS A 253 -9.65 -74.53 3.60
N PRO A 254 -9.53 -74.15 4.89
CA PRO A 254 -10.15 -74.94 5.95
C PRO A 254 -11.04 -74.11 6.89
N PRO A 255 -11.85 -74.79 7.75
CA PRO A 255 -13.12 -74.29 8.22
C PRO A 255 -13.08 -73.66 9.62
N ARG A 256 -14.13 -72.88 9.85
CA ARG A 256 -14.63 -72.33 11.12
C ARG A 256 -14.89 -73.44 12.14
N GLN A 257 -14.35 -73.31 13.36
CA GLN A 257 -14.86 -74.02 14.54
C GLN A 257 -14.55 -73.27 15.85
N ALA A 258 -15.29 -73.67 16.88
CA ALA A 258 -15.82 -72.89 17.99
C ALA A 258 -14.83 -72.57 19.13
N SER A 259 -15.24 -71.58 19.93
CA SER A 259 -14.71 -71.17 21.24
C SER A 259 -14.49 -72.32 22.23
N PRO A 260 -13.62 -72.10 23.24
CA PRO A 260 -14.18 -71.99 24.60
C PRO A 260 -13.57 -70.85 25.44
N GLN A 261 -14.24 -70.64 26.57
CA GLN A 261 -14.16 -69.52 27.51
C GLN A 261 -12.89 -69.49 28.40
N PHE A 262 -12.71 -68.30 29.00
CA PHE A 262 -11.96 -67.93 30.23
C PHE A 262 -10.46 -67.59 30.13
N PRO A 263 -9.91 -66.78 31.07
CA PRO A 263 -10.52 -65.81 31.97
C PRO A 263 -10.05 -64.36 31.69
N LYS A 264 -10.80 -63.40 32.24
CA LYS A 264 -10.49 -61.97 32.25
C LYS A 264 -9.17 -61.71 32.98
N ALA A 265 -8.05 -61.75 32.27
CA ALA A 265 -6.85 -61.07 32.70
C ALA A 265 -7.06 -59.57 32.49
N LYS A 266 -7.04 -58.79 33.59
CA LYS A 266 -6.82 -57.35 33.56
C LYS A 266 -5.42 -57.12 32.99
N VAL A 267 -5.27 -57.24 31.69
CA VAL A 267 -4.14 -56.65 30.98
C VAL A 267 -4.38 -55.16 31.09
N ALA A 268 -3.69 -54.55 32.06
CA ALA A 268 -3.39 -53.14 32.01
C ALA A 268 -2.72 -52.91 30.66
N GLN A 269 -3.52 -52.60 29.65
CA GLN A 269 -3.07 -51.94 28.46
C GLN A 269 -2.56 -50.59 28.98
N ILE A 270 -1.27 -50.59 29.34
CA ILE A 270 -0.40 -49.45 29.15
C ILE A 270 -0.49 -49.18 27.66
N LEU A 271 -1.57 -48.50 27.28
CA LEU A 271 -1.65 -47.73 26.07
C LEU A 271 -0.54 -46.72 26.29
N HIS A 272 0.67 -47.10 25.85
CA HIS A 272 1.72 -46.15 25.56
C HIS A 272 1.09 -45.24 24.52
N LYS A 273 0.41 -44.21 25.05
CA LYS A 273 0.10 -42.97 24.40
C LYS A 273 1.47 -42.50 23.97
N ARG A 274 1.90 -42.95 22.79
CA ARG A 274 3.06 -42.47 22.08
C ARG A 274 2.74 -41.01 21.91
N ARG A 275 3.12 -40.22 22.92
CA ARG A 275 3.14 -38.77 22.85
C ARG A 275 3.84 -38.51 21.53
N PRO A 276 3.18 -37.87 20.55
CA PRO A 276 3.83 -37.53 19.31
C PRO A 276 5.10 -36.82 19.71
N ARG A 277 6.23 -37.46 19.38
CA ARG A 277 7.58 -37.00 19.65
C ARG A 277 7.56 -35.55 19.21
N ARG A 278 7.53 -34.63 20.19
CA ARG A 278 7.51 -33.18 19.98
C ARG A 278 8.55 -32.95 18.90
N ARG A 279 8.09 -32.71 17.67
CA ARG A 279 8.96 -32.20 16.62
C ARG A 279 9.45 -30.92 17.23
N ARG A 280 10.72 -30.94 17.68
CA ARG A 280 11.48 -29.72 17.92
C ARG A 280 11.24 -28.93 16.66
N TRP A 281 10.40 -27.91 16.77
CA TRP A 281 10.40 -26.81 15.85
C TRP A 281 11.83 -26.30 15.92
N SER A 282 12.62 -26.74 14.95
CA SER A 282 13.83 -26.09 14.52
C SER A 282 13.46 -24.64 14.31
N TYR A 283 13.88 -23.80 15.26
CA TYR A 283 14.29 -22.40 15.13
C TYR A 283 13.96 -21.72 13.78
N ASP A 284 12.70 -21.70 13.37
CA ASP A 284 12.15 -20.61 12.58
C ASP A 284 11.79 -19.53 13.60
N VAL A 285 12.85 -18.78 13.91
CA VAL A 285 12.79 -17.56 14.68
C VAL A 285 11.79 -16.64 13.99
N ASP A 286 10.60 -16.51 14.58
CA ASP A 286 9.74 -15.37 14.33
C ASP A 286 10.60 -14.11 14.59
N PRO A 287 10.92 -13.28 13.58
CA PRO A 287 11.69 -12.04 13.78
C PRO A 287 10.83 -10.95 14.46
N MET A 288 9.78 -11.35 15.17
CA MET A 288 8.94 -10.51 16.02
C MET A 288 9.08 -10.85 17.52
N LEU A 289 9.84 -11.90 17.89
CA LEU A 289 10.05 -12.30 19.30
C LEU A 289 11.49 -12.09 19.79
N ILE A 290 12.49 -11.89 18.92
CA ILE A 290 13.83 -11.41 19.33
C ILE A 290 13.88 -9.88 19.31
N GLY A 291 12.92 -9.27 20.00
CA GLY A 291 12.99 -7.90 20.51
C GLY A 291 12.66 -7.83 22.00
N GLU A 292 12.58 -8.99 22.67
CA GLU A 292 12.08 -9.13 24.04
C GLU A 292 13.14 -9.69 25.01
N SER A 293 14.43 -9.60 24.66
CA SER A 293 15.53 -9.94 25.58
C SER A 293 16.55 -8.81 25.69
N MET A 294 16.05 -7.61 25.96
CA MET A 294 16.78 -6.65 26.78
C MET A 294 15.83 -6.18 27.86
N CYS A 295 15.82 -6.93 28.96
CA CYS A 295 15.12 -6.62 30.20
C CYS A 295 15.78 -5.42 30.87
N LEU A 296 15.54 -4.21 30.34
CA LEU A 296 15.67 -2.97 31.10
C LEU A 296 14.29 -2.32 31.10
N HIS A 297 13.60 -2.52 32.23
CA HIS A 297 12.32 -1.94 32.64
C HIS A 297 11.75 -0.82 31.73
N PRO A 298 10.80 -1.09 30.82
CA PRO A 298 9.98 -0.05 30.24
C PRO A 298 8.88 0.28 31.24
N ALA A 299 9.20 1.13 32.22
CA ALA A 299 8.22 1.72 33.10
C ALA A 299 7.22 2.54 32.26
N GLN A 300 6.07 1.93 31.97
CA GLN A 300 4.74 2.54 32.06
C GLN A 300 4.46 3.88 31.32
N PHE A 301 5.15 4.18 30.22
CA PHE A 301 4.78 5.34 29.40
C PHE A 301 3.50 5.07 28.57
N PRO A 302 2.53 6.00 28.55
CA PRO A 302 1.18 5.75 28.06
C PRO A 302 1.12 5.65 26.53
N SER A 303 1.07 4.41 26.04
CA SER A 303 0.89 4.01 24.64
C SER A 303 -0.38 4.56 23.94
N LEU A 304 -1.26 5.25 24.66
CA LEU A 304 -2.50 5.82 24.11
C LEU A 304 -2.31 7.24 23.51
N VAL A 305 -1.30 7.99 23.96
CA VAL A 305 -1.03 9.36 23.48
C VAL A 305 -0.43 9.35 22.06
N SER A 306 0.34 8.31 21.73
CA SER A 306 1.05 8.21 20.44
C SER A 306 0.11 8.02 19.23
N GLN A 307 -0.95 7.19 19.34
CA GLN A 307 -1.83 6.94 18.18
C GLN A 307 -2.73 8.14 17.84
N LYS A 308 -3.15 8.93 18.84
CA LYS A 308 -3.92 10.16 18.59
C LYS A 308 -3.05 11.25 17.97
N GLY A 309 -1.79 11.36 18.38
CA GLY A 309 -0.84 12.33 17.83
C GLY A 309 -0.60 12.16 16.33
N ILE A 310 -0.51 10.92 15.84
CA ILE A 310 -0.29 10.64 14.42
C ILE A 310 -1.45 11.13 13.56
N MET A 311 -2.70 10.84 13.96
CA MET A 311 -3.89 11.30 13.23
C MET A 311 -3.99 12.82 13.22
N ILE A 312 -3.68 13.49 14.35
CA ILE A 312 -3.68 14.95 14.42
C ILE A 312 -2.63 15.53 13.47
N CYS A 313 -1.41 14.99 13.49
CA CYS A 313 -0.35 15.46 12.61
C CYS A 313 -0.71 15.24 11.13
N GLN A 314 -1.29 14.10 10.80
CA GLN A 314 -1.77 13.81 9.44
C GLN A 314 -2.87 14.78 8.99
N ILE A 315 -3.84 15.08 9.85
CA ILE A 315 -4.88 16.08 9.56
C ILE A 315 -4.24 17.46 9.38
N MET A 316 -3.28 17.85 10.22
CA MET A 316 -2.58 19.13 10.08
C MET A 316 -1.82 19.25 8.76
N VAL A 317 -1.06 18.21 8.37
CA VAL A 317 -0.33 18.17 7.09
C VAL A 317 -1.32 18.27 5.92
N PHE A 318 -2.43 17.52 5.99
CA PHE A 318 -3.46 17.55 4.95
C PHE A 318 -4.15 18.92 4.83
N THR A 319 -4.56 19.51 5.96
CA THR A 319 -5.14 20.85 6.00
C THR A 319 -4.15 21.88 5.46
N TYR A 320 -2.88 21.78 5.84
CA TYR A 320 -1.82 22.64 5.31
C TYR A 320 -1.70 22.52 3.78
N PHE A 321 -1.79 21.31 3.21
CA PHE A 321 -1.76 21.13 1.76
C PHE A 321 -2.98 21.73 1.04
N ILE A 322 -4.18 21.57 1.60
CA ILE A 322 -5.41 22.22 1.07
C ILE A 322 -5.24 23.73 1.08
N VAL A 323 -4.87 24.31 2.23
CA VAL A 323 -4.69 25.75 2.38
C VAL A 323 -3.62 26.27 1.43
N SER A 324 -2.49 25.56 1.31
CA SER A 324 -1.41 25.95 0.40
C SER A 324 -1.85 25.91 -1.07
N SER A 325 -2.66 24.92 -1.46
CA SER A 325 -3.18 24.80 -2.82
C SER A 325 -4.17 25.92 -3.16
N GLU A 326 -5.11 26.22 -2.25
CA GLU A 326 -6.10 27.28 -2.46
C GLU A 326 -5.49 28.68 -2.35
N LEU A 327 -4.47 28.88 -1.50
CA LEU A 327 -3.69 30.12 -1.48
C LEU A 327 -2.91 30.32 -2.79
N LEU A 328 -2.33 29.26 -3.36
CA LEU A 328 -1.66 29.34 -4.65
C LEU A 328 -2.62 29.81 -5.74
N LEU A 329 -3.87 29.33 -5.72
CA LEU A 329 -4.93 29.78 -6.62
C LEU A 329 -5.33 31.24 -6.40
N ALA A 330 -5.58 31.61 -5.15
CA ALA A 330 -5.97 32.97 -4.78
C ALA A 330 -4.90 33.99 -5.21
N TYR A 331 -3.61 33.66 -5.03
CA TYR A 331 -2.51 34.56 -5.40
C TYR A 331 -2.28 34.71 -6.90
N ASN A 332 -2.65 33.71 -7.71
CA ASN A 332 -2.48 33.76 -9.16
C ASN A 332 -3.78 34.18 -9.88
N GLY A 333 -4.73 34.81 -9.19
CA GLY A 333 -5.94 35.38 -9.79
C GLY A 333 -7.00 34.35 -10.20
N GLY A 334 -6.87 33.08 -9.82
CA GLY A 334 -7.79 32.00 -10.21
C GLY A 334 -9.16 31.99 -9.53
N ALA A 335 -9.48 33.01 -8.72
CA ALA A 335 -10.68 33.04 -7.87
C ALA A 335 -11.85 33.84 -8.45
N THR A 336 -11.66 34.56 -9.57
CA THR A 336 -12.65 35.55 -10.01
C THR A 336 -13.56 34.97 -11.10
N ALA A 337 -14.83 34.83 -10.72
CA ALA A 337 -15.98 34.30 -11.45
C ALA A 337 -16.06 32.76 -11.50
N PRO A 338 -16.85 32.12 -10.60
CA PRO A 338 -17.20 30.72 -10.78
C PRO A 338 -18.00 30.61 -12.08
N SER A 339 -17.39 30.03 -13.12
CA SER A 339 -18.20 29.46 -14.19
C SER A 339 -19.10 28.42 -13.53
N GLN A 340 -20.40 28.72 -13.45
CA GLN A 340 -21.37 27.86 -12.76
C GLN A 340 -21.52 26.48 -13.42
N GLN A 341 -20.94 26.29 -14.60
CA GLN A 341 -21.02 25.05 -15.35
C GLN A 341 -19.85 24.13 -14.98
N MET A 342 -20.18 23.02 -14.29
CA MET A 342 -19.23 21.93 -14.09
C MET A 342 -18.98 21.22 -15.42
N GLY A 343 -17.71 21.13 -15.82
CA GLY A 343 -17.29 20.35 -16.98
C GLY A 343 -17.41 18.84 -16.76
N PHE A 344 -17.40 18.07 -17.85
CA PHE A 344 -17.51 16.60 -17.79
C PHE A 344 -16.39 15.96 -16.96
N GLY A 345 -15.16 16.48 -17.05
CA GLY A 345 -14.02 15.98 -16.31
C GLY A 345 -14.16 16.15 -14.80
N GLN A 346 -14.80 17.24 -14.36
CA GLN A 346 -15.10 17.47 -12.94
C GLN A 346 -16.11 16.46 -12.39
N ILE A 347 -17.16 16.16 -13.16
CA ILE A 347 -18.17 15.17 -12.78
C ILE A 347 -17.52 13.79 -12.72
N LEU A 348 -16.72 13.42 -13.73
CA LEU A 348 -15.99 12.17 -13.77
C LEU A 348 -15.08 12.02 -12.55
N ALA A 349 -14.35 13.08 -12.19
CA ALA A 349 -13.45 13.08 -11.03
C ALA A 349 -14.23 12.85 -9.71
N LEU A 350 -15.43 13.41 -9.56
CA LEU A 350 -16.30 13.14 -8.40
C LEU A 350 -16.85 11.71 -8.39
N VAL A 351 -17.24 11.17 -9.55
CA VAL A 351 -17.73 9.78 -9.68
C VAL A 351 -16.66 8.78 -9.22
N VAL A 352 -15.40 9.04 -9.56
CA VAL A 352 -14.24 8.23 -9.15
C VAL A 352 -14.05 8.17 -7.63
N VAL A 353 -14.58 9.13 -6.86
CA VAL A 353 -14.51 9.12 -5.39
C VAL A 353 -15.53 8.16 -4.79
N LEU A 354 -16.63 7.87 -5.49
CA LEU A 354 -17.75 7.08 -4.97
C LEU A 354 -17.34 5.69 -4.45
N PRO A 355 -16.50 4.89 -5.12
CA PRO A 355 -16.06 3.60 -4.60
C PRO A 355 -15.36 3.73 -3.23
N SER A 356 -14.52 4.74 -3.05
CA SER A 356 -13.83 4.99 -1.77
C SER A 356 -14.84 5.41 -0.69
N ALA A 357 -15.80 6.26 -1.05
CA ALA A 357 -16.84 6.71 -0.13
C ALA A 357 -17.74 5.55 0.33
N LEU A 358 -18.17 4.69 -0.60
CA LEU A 358 -18.99 3.52 -0.31
C LEU A 358 -18.26 2.53 0.60
N SER A 359 -16.96 2.29 0.37
CA SER A 359 -16.13 1.48 1.26
C SER A 359 -16.02 2.07 2.66
N VAL A 360 -15.89 3.40 2.79
CA VAL A 360 -15.88 4.06 4.12
C VAL A 360 -17.23 3.87 4.82
N VAL A 361 -18.33 4.09 4.11
CA VAL A 361 -19.68 3.92 4.67
C VAL A 361 -19.92 2.47 5.08
N GLY A 362 -19.50 1.49 4.28
CA GLY A 362 -19.55 0.07 4.62
C GLY A 362 -18.77 -0.24 5.90
N ALA A 363 -17.51 0.20 5.97
CA ALA A 363 -16.66 0.03 7.14
C ALA A 363 -17.23 0.72 8.40
N LEU A 364 -17.83 1.91 8.25
CA LEU A 364 -18.50 2.63 9.33
C LEU A 364 -19.79 1.95 9.78
N LYS A 365 -20.57 1.36 8.87
CA LYS A 365 -21.79 0.62 9.19
C LYS A 365 -21.47 -0.69 9.92
N GLU A 366 -20.46 -1.42 9.47
CA GLU A 366 -20.07 -2.71 10.06
C GLU A 366 -19.41 -2.54 11.44
N HIS A 367 -18.55 -1.54 11.59
CA HIS A 367 -17.79 -1.35 12.84
C HIS A 367 -18.39 -0.30 13.78
N GLY A 368 -19.34 0.51 13.30
CA GLY A 368 -19.89 1.66 14.01
C GLY A 368 -18.87 2.80 14.21
N LEU A 369 -19.36 3.93 14.74
CA LEU A 369 -18.49 5.01 15.25
C LEU A 369 -17.78 4.62 16.57
N LYS A 370 -18.29 3.60 17.26
CA LYS A 370 -17.71 3.13 18.52
C LYS A 370 -16.39 2.41 18.22
N ARG A 371 -15.27 3.04 18.60
CA ARG A 371 -13.94 2.43 18.53
C ARG A 371 -14.01 1.00 19.06
N LEU A 372 -13.60 0.04 18.25
CA LEU A 372 -13.43 -1.35 18.66
C LEU A 372 -12.49 -1.37 19.87
N SER A 373 -13.07 -1.38 21.06
CA SER A 373 -12.34 -1.59 22.30
C SER A 373 -11.52 -2.87 22.10
N LYS A 374 -10.19 -2.75 22.22
CA LYS A 374 -9.24 -3.88 22.05
C LYS A 374 -9.71 -5.14 22.79
N ARG A 375 -10.48 -5.00 23.88
CA ARG A 375 -11.10 -6.10 24.63
C ARG A 375 -12.06 -6.96 23.79
N LYS A 376 -12.88 -6.40 22.90
CA LYS A 376 -13.80 -7.20 22.05
C LYS A 376 -13.02 -8.01 21.00
N LYS A 377 -11.95 -7.45 20.43
CA LYS A 377 -11.12 -8.15 19.43
C LYS A 377 -10.36 -9.33 20.03
N ILE A 378 -9.87 -9.19 21.27
CA ILE A 378 -9.24 -10.30 22.01
C ILE A 378 -10.27 -11.37 22.39
N LYS A 379 -11.49 -10.98 22.80
CA LYS A 379 -12.54 -11.93 23.18
C LYS A 379 -13.07 -12.72 21.98
N ALA A 380 -13.26 -12.08 20.82
CA ALA A 380 -13.64 -12.75 19.58
C ALA A 380 -12.60 -13.79 19.12
N ARG A 381 -11.30 -13.45 19.16
CA ARG A 381 -10.22 -14.41 18.85
C ARG A 381 -10.15 -15.58 19.83
N ARG A 382 -10.46 -15.36 21.12
CA ARG A 382 -10.53 -16.44 22.11
C ARG A 382 -11.69 -17.38 21.86
N ASN A 383 -12.85 -16.86 21.46
CA ASN A 383 -14.00 -17.71 21.13
C ASN A 383 -13.75 -18.51 19.85
N GLN A 384 -13.21 -17.90 18.79
CA GLN A 384 -12.90 -18.60 17.55
C GLN A 384 -11.87 -19.73 17.74
N ARG A 385 -10.90 -19.57 18.66
CA ARG A 385 -9.99 -20.68 19.02
C ARG A 385 -10.69 -21.83 19.75
N ARG A 386 -11.69 -21.55 20.60
CA ARG A 386 -12.43 -22.62 21.27
C ARG A 386 -13.25 -23.42 20.26
N ASP A 387 -13.88 -22.75 19.31
CA ASP A 387 -14.73 -23.43 18.33
C ASP A 387 -13.92 -24.38 17.45
N ILE A 388 -12.75 -23.95 16.94
CA ILE A 388 -11.84 -24.83 16.17
C ILE A 388 -11.41 -26.05 17.00
N THR A 389 -11.16 -25.88 18.30
CA THR A 389 -10.75 -27.00 19.17
C THR A 389 -11.88 -28.01 19.36
N ILE A 390 -13.14 -27.57 19.33
CA ILE A 390 -14.32 -28.44 19.51
C ILE A 390 -14.62 -29.21 18.22
N THR A 391 -14.47 -28.59 17.04
CA THR A 391 -14.71 -29.28 15.77
C THR A 391 -13.69 -30.39 15.52
N ASP A 392 -12.42 -30.18 15.87
CA ASP A 392 -11.39 -31.20 15.72
C ASP A 392 -11.63 -32.41 16.64
N LEU A 393 -12.13 -32.18 17.87
CA LEU A 393 -12.41 -33.26 18.82
C LEU A 393 -13.60 -34.13 18.43
N ASN A 394 -14.58 -33.60 17.68
CA ASN A 394 -15.74 -34.37 17.21
C ASN A 394 -15.47 -35.14 15.90
N SER A 395 -14.32 -34.89 15.26
CA SER A 395 -13.91 -35.58 14.02
C SER A 395 -13.00 -36.80 14.24
N ILE A 396 -12.70 -37.12 15.51
CA ILE A 396 -11.92 -38.28 15.98
C ILE A 396 -12.88 -39.22 16.68
#